data_AF-G3QAI8-F1
#
_entry.id   AF-G3QAI8-F1
#
_cell.length_a   1.000
_cell.length_b   1.000
_cell.length_c   1.000
_cell.angle_alpha   90.00
_cell.angle_beta   90.00
_cell.angle_gamma   90.00
#
_symmetry.space_group_name_H-M   'P 1'
#
loop_
_entity.id
_entity.type
_entity.pdbx_description
1 polymer ?
#
loop_
_entity_poly.entity_id
_entity_poly.type
_entity_poly.pdbx_seq_one_letter_code
_entity_poly.pdbx_strand_id
1 'polypeptide(L)'
;MSSAGDFGNPLRKFKLVFLGEQSVGKTSLITRFMYDSFDNTYQATIGIDFLSKTMYLEDRTIRLQLWDTAGQERFRSLIPSYIRDSAAAVVVYDITNVNSFQQTTKWIDDVRTERGSDVIIMLVGNKTDLADKRQVSIEEGERKAKELNVMFIETSAKAGYNVKQLFRRVAAALPGMDTTQDKSREDSLFCAFTITMVSDHYDTLEINRNATDAEIKKAFRRLALKFHPGRNKQTGSTERFSQLGEAYDVLSDPRKKATYDKFGKEGLKGGIPPEFGCTGAWSSKYVYHGNPEKTFREFFGGDNPFADFFTNDARLQFGGLKPGDVKTQDPPMERDLHLTLDDLFNGCTKKVKISRRVINEDGCTSSIRDKILTIAVKPGWKEGTRIIFPKEGDQGPNSIPADIVFIVRQESHPLFVRQGSDLIYKVQITLKMALTGFSVDVQTLDGRLITIPINDIVHPSYNKVVTGAGMPLSQDLSQRGNLIVTFDIVFPKKLSAESKHLIKHALPS
;
A
#
# COMPACT_ATOMS: atom_id res chain seq x y z
N MET A 1 -31.57 -26.66 -22.69
CA MET A 1 -31.09 -26.84 -21.30
C MET A 1 -29.58 -26.69 -21.34
N SER A 2 -29.07 -25.52 -20.97
CA SER A 2 -27.64 -25.20 -20.99
C SER A 2 -27.36 -24.40 -19.72
N SER A 3 -26.45 -24.93 -18.91
CA SER A 3 -26.11 -24.50 -17.55
C SER A 3 -25.61 -23.06 -17.45
N ALA A 4 -26.23 -22.30 -16.56
CA ALA A 4 -25.78 -20.98 -16.13
C ALA A 4 -24.46 -21.09 -15.35
N GLY A 5 -23.44 -20.33 -15.77
CA GLY A 5 -22.15 -20.23 -15.09
C GLY A 5 -22.24 -19.27 -13.90
N ASP A 6 -21.86 -19.79 -12.74
CA ASP A 6 -21.67 -19.07 -11.48
C ASP A 6 -20.52 -18.05 -11.60
N PHE A 7 -20.83 -16.75 -11.57
CA PHE A 7 -19.85 -15.66 -11.57
C PHE A 7 -20.08 -14.76 -10.36
N GLY A 8 -19.60 -15.19 -9.19
CA GLY A 8 -19.84 -14.46 -7.95
C GLY A 8 -18.80 -14.61 -6.84
N ASN A 9 -17.58 -15.08 -7.11
CA ASN A 9 -16.58 -15.27 -6.05
C ASN A 9 -15.59 -14.09 -5.97
N PRO A 10 -15.52 -13.31 -4.87
CA PRO A 10 -14.52 -12.26 -4.71
C PRO A 10 -13.11 -12.87 -4.74
N LEU A 11 -12.20 -12.23 -5.48
CA LEU A 11 -10.78 -12.62 -5.57
C LEU A 11 -10.19 -12.83 -4.17
N ARG A 12 -9.88 -14.08 -3.83
CA ARG A 12 -9.31 -14.44 -2.52
C ARG A 12 -7.98 -13.75 -2.31
N LYS A 13 -7.88 -13.02 -1.20
CA LYS A 13 -6.67 -12.30 -0.79
C LYS A 13 -5.92 -13.13 0.25
N PHE A 14 -4.64 -13.37 0.02
CA PHE A 14 -3.79 -14.08 0.96
C PHE A 14 -2.60 -13.22 1.35
N LYS A 15 -2.41 -13.07 2.66
CA LYS A 15 -1.32 -12.31 3.26
C LYS A 15 -0.06 -13.19 3.38
N LEU A 16 1.03 -12.75 2.75
CA LEU A 16 2.34 -13.37 2.79
C LEU A 16 3.32 -12.42 3.47
N VAL A 17 3.99 -12.88 4.52
CA VAL A 17 5.02 -12.10 5.22
C VAL A 17 6.41 -12.63 4.89
N PHE A 18 7.35 -11.72 4.62
CA PHE A 18 8.76 -12.06 4.37
C PHE A 18 9.59 -11.78 5.62
N LEU A 19 10.24 -12.81 6.16
CA LEU A 19 11.00 -12.78 7.41
C LEU A 19 12.44 -13.26 7.19
N GLY A 20 13.36 -12.83 8.04
CA GLY A 20 14.78 -13.19 7.97
C GLY A 20 15.70 -12.01 8.28
N GLU A 21 16.98 -12.29 8.43
CA GLU A 21 18.00 -11.29 8.82
C GLU A 21 18.17 -10.16 7.80
N GLN A 22 18.88 -9.10 8.20
CA GLN A 22 19.24 -8.02 7.28
C GLN A 22 20.08 -8.57 6.12
N SER A 23 19.93 -7.99 4.93
CA SER A 23 20.70 -8.30 3.71
C SER A 23 20.54 -9.69 3.09
N VAL A 24 19.65 -10.55 3.61
CA VAL A 24 19.35 -11.87 3.01
C VAL A 24 18.62 -11.81 1.67
N GLY A 25 18.07 -10.65 1.31
CA GLY A 25 17.46 -10.39 -0.01
C GLY A 25 15.94 -10.56 -0.09
N LYS A 26 15.20 -10.35 1.01
CA LYS A 26 13.71 -10.36 1.06
C LYS A 26 13.09 -9.39 0.04
N THR A 27 13.45 -8.12 0.15
CA THR A 27 13.03 -7.06 -0.77
C THR A 27 13.40 -7.37 -2.20
N SER A 28 14.63 -7.85 -2.45
CA SER A 28 15.08 -8.22 -3.80
C SER A 28 14.27 -9.38 -4.39
N LEU A 29 13.86 -10.37 -3.59
CA LEU A 29 12.98 -11.45 -4.04
C LEU A 29 11.58 -10.92 -4.40
N ILE A 30 11.04 -10.01 -3.59
CA ILE A 30 9.73 -9.39 -3.84
C ILE A 30 9.79 -8.53 -5.10
N THR A 31 10.77 -7.63 -5.22
CA THR A 31 10.99 -6.77 -6.39
C THR A 31 11.17 -7.60 -7.66
N ARG A 32 11.99 -8.67 -7.60
CA ARG A 32 12.17 -9.59 -8.73
C ARG A 32 10.87 -10.26 -9.13
N PHE A 33 10.05 -10.69 -8.18
CA PHE A 33 8.76 -11.29 -8.48
C PHE A 33 7.75 -10.26 -9.02
N MET A 34 7.75 -9.03 -8.52
CA MET A 34 6.81 -7.98 -8.92
C MET A 34 7.10 -7.44 -10.32
N TYR A 35 8.34 -7.03 -10.56
CA TYR A 35 8.76 -6.21 -11.71
C TYR A 35 9.71 -6.93 -12.68
N ASP A 36 10.10 -8.17 -12.36
CA ASP A 36 11.14 -8.91 -13.11
C ASP A 36 12.46 -8.13 -13.26
N SER A 37 12.81 -7.34 -12.25
CA SER A 37 14.02 -6.52 -12.19
C SER A 37 14.86 -6.82 -10.93
N PHE A 38 16.13 -6.43 -10.95
CA PHE A 38 17.03 -6.51 -9.81
C PHE A 38 17.97 -5.30 -9.81
N ASP A 39 18.13 -4.68 -8.65
CA ASP A 39 19.06 -3.57 -8.43
C ASP A 39 20.29 -4.08 -7.66
N ASN A 40 21.48 -3.74 -8.13
CA ASN A 40 22.75 -4.07 -7.46
C ASN A 40 23.06 -3.10 -6.31
N THR A 41 22.39 -1.95 -6.25
CA THR A 41 22.58 -1.00 -5.16
C THR A 41 21.85 -1.47 -3.91
N TYR A 42 22.62 -1.76 -2.86
CA TYR A 42 22.03 -2.15 -1.58
C TYR A 42 21.29 -0.95 -0.96
N GLN A 43 19.97 -1.06 -0.89
CA GLN A 43 19.12 -0.15 -0.13
C GLN A 43 18.50 -0.92 1.03
N ALA A 44 18.77 -0.48 2.26
CA ALA A 44 18.15 -1.08 3.43
C ALA A 44 16.67 -0.67 3.48
N THR A 45 15.77 -1.65 3.56
CA THR A 45 14.34 -1.40 3.73
C THR A 45 14.10 -0.69 5.06
N ILE A 46 13.56 0.52 4.99
CA ILE A 46 13.17 1.29 6.17
C ILE A 46 11.71 0.94 6.48
N GLY A 47 11.48 0.23 7.59
CA GLY A 47 10.12 -0.14 8.02
C GLY A 47 9.56 -1.37 7.30
N ILE A 48 8.27 -1.33 6.95
CA ILE A 48 7.55 -2.45 6.34
C ILE A 48 6.85 -1.95 5.09
N ASP A 49 7.09 -2.60 3.96
CA ASP A 49 6.49 -2.25 2.67
C ASP A 49 5.38 -3.24 2.28
N PHE A 50 4.35 -2.74 1.59
CA PHE A 50 3.18 -3.50 1.19
C PHE A 50 3.01 -3.48 -0.32
N LEU A 51 3.11 -4.67 -0.93
CA LEU A 51 2.92 -4.87 -2.36
C LEU A 51 1.81 -5.90 -2.59
N SER A 52 1.06 -5.79 -3.68
CA SER A 52 0.01 -6.77 -4.01
C SER A 52 0.06 -7.20 -5.47
N LYS A 53 -0.03 -8.51 -5.72
CA LYS A 53 0.00 -9.09 -7.06
C LYS A 53 -1.07 -10.16 -7.21
N THR A 54 -1.82 -10.08 -8.31
CA THR A 54 -2.78 -11.13 -8.69
C THR A 54 -2.03 -12.23 -9.45
N MET A 55 -2.23 -13.47 -9.02
CA MET A 55 -1.68 -14.69 -9.61
C MET A 55 -2.81 -15.52 -10.22
N TYR A 56 -2.57 -16.00 -11.43
CA TYR A 56 -3.46 -16.92 -12.13
C TYR A 56 -2.86 -18.32 -12.00
N LEU A 57 -3.49 -19.18 -11.19
CA LEU A 57 -3.21 -20.61 -11.11
C LEU A 57 -4.15 -21.35 -12.08
N GLU A 58 -3.85 -22.62 -12.36
CA GLU A 58 -4.63 -23.43 -13.30
C GLU A 58 -6.10 -23.61 -12.86
N ASP A 59 -6.33 -23.67 -11.54
CA ASP A 59 -7.62 -23.92 -10.91
C ASP A 59 -8.31 -22.66 -10.36
N ARG A 60 -7.56 -21.55 -10.17
CA ARG A 60 -8.08 -20.36 -9.48
C ARG A 60 -7.26 -19.09 -9.70
N THR A 61 -7.90 -17.94 -9.46
CA THR A 61 -7.23 -16.65 -9.38
C THR A 61 -7.14 -16.17 -7.95
N ILE A 62 -5.93 -15.89 -7.47
CA ILE A 62 -5.69 -15.39 -6.10
C ILE A 62 -4.93 -14.08 -6.12
N ARG A 63 -5.13 -13.25 -5.09
CA ARG A 63 -4.37 -12.02 -4.88
C ARG A 63 -3.43 -12.18 -3.68
N LEU A 64 -2.13 -12.17 -3.95
CA LEU A 64 -1.11 -12.21 -2.91
C LEU A 64 -0.84 -10.79 -2.41
N GLN A 65 -0.87 -10.62 -1.10
CA GLN A 65 -0.47 -9.42 -0.37
C GLN A 65 0.90 -9.68 0.25
N LEU A 66 1.95 -9.09 -0.33
CA LEU A 66 3.34 -9.30 0.04
C LEU A 66 3.73 -8.21 1.05
N TRP A 67 4.09 -8.64 2.26
CA TRP A 67 4.54 -7.77 3.34
C TRP A 67 6.05 -7.93 3.50
N ASP A 68 6.79 -6.95 2.99
CA ASP A 68 8.25 -6.91 3.12
C ASP A 68 8.63 -6.33 4.47
N THR A 69 9.27 -7.12 5.32
CA THR A 69 9.73 -6.62 6.62
C THR A 69 11.20 -6.19 6.56
N ALA A 70 11.53 -5.06 7.17
CA ALA A 70 12.92 -4.70 7.39
C ALA A 70 13.61 -5.80 8.23
N GLY A 71 14.74 -6.31 7.72
CA GLY A 71 15.55 -7.30 8.45
C GLY A 71 16.34 -6.74 9.63
N GLN A 72 16.09 -5.48 10.03
CA GLN A 72 16.75 -4.89 11.20
C GLN A 72 16.05 -5.33 12.48
N GLU A 73 16.85 -5.92 13.36
CA GLU A 73 16.53 -6.36 14.72
C GLU A 73 15.92 -5.26 15.60
N ARG A 74 16.13 -3.97 15.27
CA ARG A 74 15.52 -2.82 15.97
C ARG A 74 14.01 -2.70 15.80
N PHE A 75 13.43 -3.32 14.76
CA PHE A 75 11.98 -3.30 14.50
C PHE A 75 11.30 -4.64 14.82
N ARG A 76 12.01 -5.55 15.50
CA ARG A 76 11.50 -6.90 15.83
C ARG A 76 10.24 -6.86 16.72
N SER A 77 10.05 -5.80 17.50
CA SER A 77 8.84 -5.57 18.31
C SER A 77 7.57 -5.41 17.48
N LEU A 78 7.69 -5.01 16.21
CA LEU A 78 6.54 -4.79 15.32
C LEU A 78 6.14 -6.07 14.58
N ILE A 79 7.06 -7.01 14.40
CA ILE A 79 6.90 -8.21 13.57
C ILE A 79 5.73 -9.12 13.99
N PRO A 80 5.48 -9.39 15.30
CA PRO A 80 4.34 -10.19 15.74
C PRO A 80 2.99 -9.69 15.19
N SER A 81 2.81 -8.36 15.15
CA SER A 81 1.59 -7.74 14.62
C SER A 81 1.36 -8.03 13.13
N TYR A 82 2.42 -8.23 12.35
CA TYR A 82 2.30 -8.54 10.92
C TYR A 82 2.13 -10.03 10.67
N ILE A 83 2.66 -10.87 11.55
CA ILE A 83 2.52 -12.33 11.47
C ILE A 83 1.07 -12.77 11.75
N ARG A 84 0.37 -12.15 12.70
CA ARG A 84 -0.95 -12.57 13.24
C ARG A 84 -2.07 -12.84 12.23
N ASP A 85 -2.02 -12.24 11.04
CA ASP A 85 -3.02 -12.45 9.97
C ASP A 85 -2.42 -13.06 8.68
N SER A 86 -1.20 -13.58 8.75
CA SER A 86 -0.50 -14.10 7.57
C SER A 86 -0.92 -15.53 7.25
N ALA A 87 -1.39 -15.74 6.01
CA ALA A 87 -1.73 -17.07 5.51
C ALA A 87 -0.49 -17.93 5.24
N ALA A 88 0.63 -17.27 4.87
CA ALA A 88 1.91 -17.93 4.72
C ALA A 88 3.06 -17.01 5.17
N ALA A 89 4.15 -17.62 5.63
CA ALA A 89 5.40 -16.95 5.98
C ALA A 89 6.55 -17.48 5.10
N VAL A 90 7.30 -16.57 4.51
CA VAL A 90 8.50 -16.86 3.71
C VAL A 90 9.71 -16.46 4.54
N VAL A 91 10.45 -17.44 5.05
CA VAL A 91 11.64 -17.24 5.88
C VAL A 91 12.88 -17.36 5.00
N VAL A 92 13.61 -16.27 4.83
CA VAL A 92 14.73 -16.17 3.88
C VAL A 92 16.06 -16.13 4.62
N TYR A 93 17.03 -16.92 4.16
CA TYR A 93 18.43 -16.84 4.56
C TYR A 93 19.35 -16.70 3.35
N ASP A 94 20.59 -16.29 3.58
CA ASP A 94 21.64 -16.18 2.58
C ASP A 94 22.54 -17.41 2.64
N ILE A 95 22.70 -18.13 1.53
CA ILE A 95 23.52 -19.36 1.48
C ILE A 95 25.01 -19.09 1.77
N THR A 96 25.46 -17.84 1.66
CA THR A 96 26.83 -17.41 1.95
C THR A 96 27.03 -16.98 3.41
N ASN A 97 25.98 -17.03 4.24
CA ASN A 97 26.03 -16.57 5.62
C ASN A 97 25.33 -17.57 6.58
N VAL A 98 26.14 -18.37 7.28
CA VAL A 98 25.67 -19.38 8.23
C VAL A 98 24.86 -18.79 9.38
N ASN A 99 25.19 -17.59 9.88
CA ASN A 99 24.43 -16.96 10.96
C ASN A 99 22.98 -16.67 10.51
N SER A 100 22.80 -16.19 9.27
CA SER A 100 21.46 -15.98 8.72
C SER A 100 20.63 -17.28 8.65
N PHE A 101 21.29 -18.41 8.40
CA PHE A 101 20.68 -19.74 8.40
C PHE A 101 20.36 -20.24 9.81
N GLN A 102 21.22 -19.99 10.81
CA GLN A 102 20.95 -20.37 12.19
C GLN A 102 19.73 -19.64 12.75
N GLN A 103 19.60 -18.33 12.48
CA GLN A 103 18.49 -17.50 12.96
C GLN A 103 17.12 -17.88 12.39
N THR A 104 17.04 -18.65 11.30
CA THR A 104 15.76 -19.06 10.71
C THR A 104 14.90 -19.87 11.67
N THR A 105 15.50 -20.64 12.59
CA THR A 105 14.73 -21.40 13.60
C THR A 105 13.91 -20.46 14.46
N LYS A 106 14.54 -19.40 14.97
CA LYS A 106 13.87 -18.38 15.79
C LYS A 106 12.74 -17.68 15.03
N TRP A 107 12.95 -17.35 13.75
CA TRP A 107 11.91 -16.75 12.91
C TRP A 107 10.72 -17.70 12.68
N ILE A 108 10.98 -19.00 12.53
CA ILE A 108 9.94 -20.03 12.38
C ILE A 108 9.17 -20.21 13.70
N ASP A 109 9.87 -20.20 14.83
CA ASP A 109 9.25 -20.29 16.15
C ASP A 109 8.40 -19.06 16.47
N ASP A 110 8.86 -17.86 16.12
CA ASP A 110 8.10 -16.61 16.23
C ASP A 110 6.78 -16.70 15.41
N VAL A 111 6.85 -17.28 14.20
CA VAL A 111 5.67 -17.48 13.34
C VAL A 111 4.68 -18.47 13.95
N ARG A 112 5.18 -19.60 14.47
CA ARG A 112 4.37 -20.62 15.13
C ARG A 112 3.72 -20.14 16.41
N THR A 113 4.42 -19.30 17.16
CA THR A 113 3.92 -18.72 18.41
C THR A 113 2.71 -17.81 18.14
N GLU A 114 2.74 -17.02 17.06
CA GLU A 114 1.65 -16.08 16.75
C GLU A 114 0.48 -16.69 15.95
N ARG A 115 0.73 -17.71 15.11
CA ARG A 115 -0.30 -18.30 14.21
C ARG A 115 -0.67 -19.75 14.50
N GLY A 116 0.08 -20.45 15.35
CA GLY A 116 -0.04 -21.90 15.52
C GLY A 116 0.53 -22.68 14.34
N SER A 117 0.10 -23.94 14.20
CA SER A 117 0.56 -24.87 13.16
C SER A 117 -0.12 -24.70 11.79
N ASP A 118 -1.19 -23.92 11.71
CA ASP A 118 -2.01 -23.80 10.49
C ASP A 118 -1.41 -22.85 9.43
N VAL A 119 -0.30 -22.17 9.76
CA VAL A 119 0.39 -21.26 8.85
C VAL A 119 1.35 -22.02 7.95
N ILE A 120 1.30 -21.70 6.66
CA ILE A 120 2.20 -22.28 5.67
C ILE A 120 3.56 -21.59 5.79
N ILE A 121 4.61 -22.35 6.11
CA ILE A 121 5.96 -21.81 6.24
C ILE A 121 6.83 -22.34 5.09
N MET A 122 7.51 -21.42 4.42
CA MET A 122 8.46 -21.72 3.34
C MET A 122 9.84 -21.18 3.71
N LEU A 123 10.80 -22.08 3.89
CA LEU A 123 12.21 -21.77 4.09
C LEU A 123 12.88 -21.56 2.72
N VAL A 124 13.58 -20.43 2.56
CA VAL A 124 14.19 -20.02 1.30
C VAL A 124 15.68 -19.77 1.47
N GLY A 125 16.50 -20.57 0.79
CA GLY A 125 17.93 -20.30 0.61
C GLY A 125 18.15 -19.37 -0.58
N ASN A 126 18.49 -18.10 -0.34
CA ASN A 126 18.66 -17.10 -1.39
C ASN A 126 20.14 -16.89 -1.74
N LYS A 127 20.38 -16.25 -2.90
CA LYS A 127 21.70 -15.94 -3.47
C LYS A 127 22.47 -17.15 -4.01
N THR A 128 21.76 -18.11 -4.63
CA THR A 128 22.42 -19.26 -5.29
C THR A 128 23.37 -18.88 -6.43
N ASP A 129 23.27 -17.65 -6.94
CA ASP A 129 24.25 -17.07 -7.87
C ASP A 129 25.66 -16.90 -7.26
N LEU A 130 25.80 -16.99 -5.94
CA LEU A 130 27.07 -16.94 -5.22
C LEU A 130 27.51 -18.33 -4.72
N ALA A 131 27.31 -19.36 -5.54
CA ALA A 131 27.63 -20.75 -5.18
C ALA A 131 29.10 -20.93 -4.74
N ASP A 132 30.05 -20.18 -5.30
CA ASP A 132 31.48 -20.25 -4.95
C ASP A 132 31.77 -19.78 -3.51
N LYS A 133 30.87 -19.00 -2.92
CA LYS A 133 30.96 -18.49 -1.54
C LYS A 133 29.97 -19.19 -0.60
N ARG A 134 29.39 -20.31 -1.04
CA ARG A 134 28.39 -21.05 -0.26
C ARG A 134 29.02 -21.54 1.05
N GLN A 135 28.32 -21.26 2.14
CA GLN A 135 28.65 -21.76 3.48
C GLN A 135 27.59 -22.72 4.02
N VAL A 136 26.39 -22.73 3.43
CA VAL A 136 25.28 -23.63 3.80
C VAL A 136 24.93 -24.52 2.63
N SER A 137 25.00 -25.83 2.81
CA SER A 137 24.71 -26.79 1.75
C SER A 137 23.20 -26.92 1.48
N ILE A 138 22.84 -27.48 0.33
CA ILE A 138 21.42 -27.71 0.00
C ILE A 138 20.84 -28.76 0.95
N GLU A 139 21.62 -29.81 1.23
CA GLU A 139 21.26 -30.90 2.14
C GLU A 139 21.02 -30.40 3.56
N GLU A 140 21.81 -29.43 4.03
CA GLU A 140 21.59 -28.80 5.34
C GLU A 140 20.28 -28.03 5.39
N GLY A 141 19.96 -27.27 4.33
CA GLY A 141 18.70 -26.57 4.18
C GLY A 141 17.49 -27.52 4.16
N GLU A 142 17.58 -28.60 3.38
CA GLU A 142 16.54 -29.64 3.30
C GLU A 142 16.37 -30.38 4.62
N ARG A 143 17.46 -30.75 5.28
CA ARG A 143 17.43 -31.41 6.59
C ARG A 143 16.73 -30.53 7.62
N LYS A 144 17.11 -29.25 7.70
CA LYS A 144 16.47 -28.30 8.64
C LYS A 144 14.99 -28.09 8.33
N ALA A 145 14.62 -28.04 7.06
CA ALA A 145 13.23 -27.93 6.65
C ALA A 145 12.41 -29.17 7.02
N LYS A 146 12.98 -30.38 6.87
CA LYS A 146 12.36 -31.64 7.30
C LYS A 146 12.20 -31.72 8.81
N GLU A 147 13.25 -31.38 9.57
CA GLU A 147 13.23 -31.34 11.04
C GLU A 147 12.15 -30.39 11.56
N LEU A 148 12.03 -29.23 10.94
CA LEU A 148 11.03 -28.23 11.29
C LEU A 148 9.69 -28.48 10.60
N ASN A 149 9.51 -29.51 9.77
CA ASN A 149 8.29 -29.75 8.99
C ASN A 149 7.77 -28.50 8.24
N VAL A 150 8.65 -27.86 7.47
CA VAL A 150 8.34 -26.69 6.62
C VAL A 150 8.75 -26.96 5.18
N MET A 151 8.20 -26.21 4.22
CA MET A 151 8.61 -26.33 2.82
C MET A 151 9.99 -25.69 2.57
N PHE A 152 10.71 -26.14 1.56
CA PHE A 152 12.04 -25.64 1.20
C PHE A 152 12.19 -25.37 -0.31
N ILE A 153 12.91 -24.30 -0.64
CA ILE A 153 13.36 -24.00 -2.01
C ILE A 153 14.59 -23.09 -1.99
N GLU A 154 15.52 -23.28 -2.93
CA GLU A 154 16.60 -22.33 -3.16
C GLU A 154 16.29 -21.38 -4.32
N THR A 155 16.71 -20.13 -4.20
CA THR A 155 16.40 -19.04 -5.15
C THR A 155 17.62 -18.14 -5.39
N SER A 156 17.61 -17.45 -6.53
CA SER A 156 18.47 -16.27 -6.76
C SER A 156 17.60 -15.11 -7.21
N ALA A 157 17.46 -14.09 -6.36
CA ALA A 157 16.84 -12.84 -6.75
C ALA A 157 17.57 -12.15 -7.92
N LYS A 158 18.90 -12.28 -7.97
CA LYS A 158 19.74 -11.69 -9.02
C LYS A 158 19.53 -12.36 -10.37
N ALA A 159 19.66 -13.69 -10.43
CA ALA A 159 19.49 -14.47 -11.67
C ALA A 159 18.02 -14.73 -12.02
N GLY A 160 17.08 -14.47 -11.10
CA GLY A 160 15.66 -14.82 -11.24
C GLY A 160 15.37 -16.32 -11.06
N TYR A 161 16.38 -17.12 -10.70
CA TYR A 161 16.28 -18.56 -10.54
C TYR A 161 15.29 -18.92 -9.41
N ASN A 162 14.32 -19.79 -9.72
CA ASN A 162 13.28 -20.30 -8.81
C ASN A 162 12.38 -19.26 -8.14
N VAL A 163 12.50 -17.96 -8.43
CA VAL A 163 11.66 -16.92 -7.80
C VAL A 163 10.19 -17.13 -8.17
N LYS A 164 9.86 -17.29 -9.46
CA LYS A 164 8.47 -17.57 -9.88
C LYS A 164 7.94 -18.88 -9.29
N GLN A 165 8.81 -19.88 -9.14
CA GLN A 165 8.46 -21.20 -8.59
C GLN A 165 8.17 -21.15 -7.09
N LEU A 166 8.92 -20.35 -6.33
CA LEU A 166 8.68 -20.08 -4.91
C LEU A 166 7.23 -19.60 -4.69
N PHE A 167 6.82 -18.55 -5.39
CA PHE A 167 5.48 -17.99 -5.24
C PHE A 167 4.39 -18.93 -5.74
N ARG A 168 4.63 -19.71 -6.80
CA ARG A 168 3.69 -20.75 -7.26
C ARG A 168 3.49 -21.86 -6.23
N ARG A 169 4.56 -22.35 -5.60
CA ARG A 169 4.47 -23.39 -4.56
C ARG A 169 3.71 -22.91 -3.33
N VAL A 170 4.00 -21.69 -2.86
CA VAL A 170 3.24 -21.09 -1.75
C VAL A 170 1.78 -20.88 -2.16
N ALA A 171 1.53 -20.38 -3.37
CA ALA A 171 0.19 -20.16 -3.90
C ALA A 171 -0.63 -21.45 -4.04
N ALA A 172 0.00 -22.57 -4.42
CA ALA A 172 -0.64 -23.88 -4.54
C ALA A 172 -0.96 -24.50 -3.18
N ALA A 173 -0.09 -24.31 -2.19
CA ALA A 173 -0.29 -24.82 -0.83
C ALA A 173 -1.41 -24.10 -0.06
N LEU A 174 -1.80 -22.88 -0.47
CA LEU A 174 -2.90 -22.15 0.15
C LEU A 174 -4.25 -22.88 -0.05
N PRO A 175 -5.14 -22.90 0.95
CA PRO A 175 -6.40 -23.63 0.85
C PRO A 175 -7.35 -23.07 -0.23
N GLY A 176 -7.79 -23.95 -1.13
CA GLY A 176 -8.88 -23.74 -2.09
C GLY A 176 -10.14 -24.45 -1.58
N MET A 177 -11.31 -23.83 -1.68
CA MET A 177 -12.56 -24.57 -1.43
C MET A 177 -12.77 -25.55 -2.59
N ASP A 178 -12.60 -26.84 -2.32
CA ASP A 178 -13.60 -27.91 -2.54
C ASP A 178 -12.91 -29.28 -2.56
N THR A 179 -12.86 -29.91 -1.40
CA THR A 179 -13.09 -31.36 -1.29
C THR A 179 -13.86 -31.58 0.01
N THR A 180 -15.17 -31.74 -0.13
CA THR A 180 -15.98 -32.57 0.78
C THR A 180 -15.26 -33.90 1.00
N GLN A 181 -14.76 -34.11 2.21
CA GLN A 181 -14.74 -35.44 2.79
C GLN A 181 -15.35 -35.35 4.19
N ASP A 182 -16.56 -35.89 4.25
CA ASP A 182 -17.19 -36.38 5.47
C ASP A 182 -16.18 -37.18 6.31
N LYS A 183 -16.00 -36.75 7.56
CA LYS A 183 -15.84 -37.68 8.68
C LYS A 183 -16.65 -37.17 9.86
N SER A 184 -17.84 -37.73 9.98
CA SER A 184 -18.70 -37.68 11.15
C SER A 184 -18.16 -38.56 12.29
N ARG A 185 -18.45 -38.12 13.53
CA ARG A 185 -18.50 -38.88 14.82
C ARG A 185 -17.13 -39.27 15.39
N GLU A 186 -16.85 -39.21 16.69
CA GLU A 186 -17.54 -38.97 17.98
C GLU A 186 -16.46 -38.31 18.87
N ASP A 187 -16.74 -37.34 19.73
CA ASP A 187 -17.00 -37.63 21.14
C ASP A 187 -17.69 -36.43 21.80
N SER A 188 -18.90 -36.68 22.30
CA SER A 188 -19.46 -35.94 23.42
C SER A 188 -19.27 -36.83 24.66
N LEU A 189 -18.63 -36.31 25.71
CA LEU A 189 -19.08 -36.48 27.10
C LEU A 189 -18.15 -35.77 28.10
N PHE A 190 -18.79 -35.18 29.11
CA PHE A 190 -18.27 -34.51 30.30
C PHE A 190 -17.66 -33.11 30.14
N CYS A 191 -18.45 -32.08 30.46
CA CYS A 191 -18.53 -31.68 31.87
C CYS A 191 -19.78 -30.82 32.11
N ALA A 192 -20.69 -31.32 32.94
CA ALA A 192 -21.78 -30.54 33.49
C ALA A 192 -21.21 -29.58 34.55
N PHE A 193 -21.45 -28.29 34.39
CA PHE A 193 -21.40 -27.34 35.50
C PHE A 193 -22.55 -26.34 35.33
N THR A 194 -23.53 -26.45 36.22
CA THR A 194 -24.60 -25.48 36.45
C THR A 194 -23.99 -24.13 36.80
N ILE A 195 -24.16 -23.12 35.94
CA ILE A 195 -23.98 -21.71 36.28
C ILE A 195 -25.14 -20.91 35.67
N THR A 196 -25.83 -20.21 36.57
CA THR A 196 -26.82 -19.13 36.43
C THR A 196 -26.87 -18.37 35.10
N MET A 197 -28.08 -18.16 34.59
CA MET A 197 -28.43 -17.29 33.44
C MET A 197 -27.84 -15.89 33.59
N VAL A 198 -26.71 -15.63 32.91
CA VAL A 198 -26.17 -14.29 32.67
C VAL A 198 -26.17 -14.10 31.15
N SER A 199 -26.95 -13.15 30.64
CA SER A 199 -27.08 -12.91 29.20
C SER A 199 -25.73 -12.54 28.57
N ASP A 200 -25.34 -13.19 27.48
CA ASP A 200 -24.15 -12.84 26.71
C ASP A 200 -24.45 -11.63 25.78
N HIS A 201 -23.50 -10.70 25.62
CA HIS A 201 -23.63 -9.58 24.68
C HIS A 201 -23.74 -10.04 23.22
N TYR A 202 -23.14 -11.19 22.88
CA TYR A 202 -23.28 -11.81 21.55
C TYR A 202 -24.71 -12.32 21.31
N ASP A 203 -25.30 -12.99 22.31
CA ASP A 203 -26.69 -13.45 22.26
C ASP A 203 -27.68 -12.27 22.22
N THR A 204 -27.35 -11.18 22.92
CA THR A 204 -28.15 -9.94 22.93
C THR A 204 -28.25 -9.32 21.53
N LEU A 205 -27.17 -9.39 20.73
CA LEU A 205 -27.14 -8.91 19.35
C LEU A 205 -27.59 -9.97 18.33
N GLU A 206 -27.98 -11.17 18.76
CA GLU A 206 -28.33 -12.31 17.90
C GLU A 206 -27.19 -12.66 16.90
N ILE A 207 -25.93 -12.61 17.36
CA ILE A 207 -24.72 -12.88 16.55
C ILE A 207 -23.79 -13.89 17.21
N ASN A 208 -22.93 -14.53 16.41
CA ASN A 208 -21.92 -15.46 16.90
C ASN A 208 -20.69 -14.71 17.46
N ARG A 209 -19.96 -15.32 18.39
CA ARG A 209 -18.70 -14.79 18.97
C ARG A 209 -17.60 -14.54 17.94
N ASN A 210 -17.62 -15.23 16.81
CA ASN A 210 -16.71 -15.00 15.69
C ASN A 210 -17.14 -13.85 14.74
N ALA A 211 -18.19 -13.11 15.07
CA ALA A 211 -18.73 -12.05 14.22
C ALA A 211 -17.72 -10.92 13.97
N THR A 212 -17.68 -10.50 12.71
CA THR A 212 -16.90 -9.34 12.24
C THR A 212 -17.51 -8.02 12.71
N ASP A 213 -16.72 -6.95 12.75
CA ASP A 213 -17.20 -5.60 13.11
C ASP A 213 -18.38 -5.14 12.22
N ALA A 214 -18.37 -5.51 10.94
CA ALA A 214 -19.48 -5.21 10.02
C ALA A 214 -20.78 -5.93 10.40
N GLU A 215 -20.69 -7.19 10.86
CA GLU A 215 -21.85 -7.98 11.30
C GLU A 215 -22.40 -7.47 12.64
N ILE A 216 -21.54 -7.08 13.57
CA ILE A 216 -21.90 -6.45 14.85
C ILE A 216 -22.68 -5.16 14.59
N LYS A 217 -22.18 -4.29 13.71
CA LYS A 217 -22.83 -3.03 13.30
C LYS A 217 -24.16 -3.27 12.59
N LYS A 218 -24.23 -4.27 11.69
CA LYS A 218 -25.44 -4.63 10.96
C LYS A 218 -26.53 -5.18 11.90
N ALA A 219 -26.14 -6.03 12.85
CA ALA A 219 -27.05 -6.61 13.83
C ALA A 219 -27.59 -5.55 14.80
N PHE A 220 -26.71 -4.70 15.34
CA PHE A 220 -27.11 -3.57 16.18
C PHE A 220 -28.07 -2.64 15.45
N ARG A 221 -27.79 -2.26 14.19
CA ARG A 221 -28.69 -1.43 13.37
C ARG A 221 -30.10 -2.03 13.24
N ARG A 222 -30.20 -3.33 12.90
CA ARG A 222 -31.48 -4.04 12.75
C ARG A 222 -32.27 -4.07 14.06
N LEU A 223 -31.61 -4.39 15.16
CA LEU A 223 -32.26 -4.60 16.46
C LEU A 223 -32.58 -3.27 17.16
N ALA A 224 -31.70 -2.27 17.08
CA ALA A 224 -31.91 -0.94 17.63
C ALA A 224 -33.13 -0.25 16.99
N LEU A 225 -33.33 -0.40 15.67
CA LEU A 225 -34.53 0.10 14.98
C LEU A 225 -35.79 -0.71 15.31
N LYS A 226 -35.66 -2.02 15.56
CA LYS A 226 -36.78 -2.90 15.91
C LYS A 226 -37.33 -2.62 17.31
N PHE A 227 -36.46 -2.30 18.27
CA PHE A 227 -36.81 -2.12 19.68
C PHE A 227 -36.74 -0.66 20.16
N HIS A 228 -36.59 0.31 19.25
CA HIS A 228 -36.57 1.73 19.61
C HIS A 228 -37.86 2.15 20.36
N PRO A 229 -37.75 2.92 21.48
CA PRO A 229 -38.91 3.34 22.28
C PRO A 229 -39.98 4.11 21.49
N GLY A 230 -39.56 4.85 20.47
CA GLY A 230 -40.46 5.57 19.56
C GLY A 230 -41.24 4.69 18.58
N ARG A 231 -40.80 3.44 18.32
CA ARG A 231 -41.41 2.54 17.32
C ARG A 231 -42.12 1.34 17.93
N ASN A 232 -41.66 0.85 19.08
CA ASN A 232 -42.24 -0.30 19.76
C ASN A 232 -42.56 0.02 21.22
N LYS A 233 -43.86 0.12 21.54
CA LYS A 233 -44.39 0.43 22.89
C LYS A 233 -44.68 -0.82 23.75
N GLN A 234 -44.24 -2.01 23.34
CA GLN A 234 -44.41 -3.23 24.13
C GLN A 234 -43.60 -3.17 25.43
N THR A 235 -44.16 -3.70 26.52
CA THR A 235 -43.49 -3.85 27.82
C THR A 235 -42.27 -4.76 27.68
N GLY A 236 -41.06 -4.17 27.76
CA GLY A 236 -39.77 -4.86 27.62
C GLY A 236 -38.91 -4.42 26.42
N SER A 237 -39.44 -3.62 25.48
CA SER A 237 -38.66 -3.08 24.35
C SER A 237 -37.57 -2.11 24.81
N THR A 238 -37.87 -1.26 25.79
CA THR A 238 -36.92 -0.29 26.37
C THR A 238 -35.75 -0.97 27.07
N GLU A 239 -36.00 -2.07 27.77
CA GLU A 239 -34.95 -2.84 28.45
C GLU A 239 -34.06 -3.57 27.43
N ARG A 240 -34.66 -4.18 26.41
CA ARG A 240 -33.94 -4.75 25.25
C ARG A 240 -33.09 -3.70 24.54
N PHE A 241 -33.61 -2.49 24.33
CA PHE A 241 -32.88 -1.39 23.72
C PHE A 241 -31.67 -0.94 24.55
N SER A 242 -31.82 -0.90 25.87
CA SER A 242 -30.72 -0.63 26.79
C SER A 242 -29.61 -1.68 26.70
N GLN A 243 -29.99 -2.96 26.71
CA GLN A 243 -29.06 -4.09 26.59
C GLN A 243 -28.35 -4.11 25.22
N LEU A 244 -29.04 -3.72 24.14
CA LEU A 244 -28.45 -3.59 22.80
C LEU A 244 -27.40 -2.48 22.74
N GLY A 245 -27.66 -1.34 23.37
CA GLY A 245 -26.71 -0.22 23.47
C GLY A 245 -25.44 -0.62 24.21
N GLU A 246 -25.58 -1.32 25.35
CA GLU A 246 -24.46 -1.83 26.14
C GLU A 246 -23.66 -2.88 25.36
N ALA A 247 -24.33 -3.83 24.71
CA ALA A 247 -23.68 -4.86 23.90
C ALA A 247 -22.87 -4.26 22.75
N TYR A 248 -23.41 -3.23 22.08
CA TYR A 248 -22.70 -2.55 21.00
C TYR A 248 -21.52 -1.71 21.51
N ASP A 249 -21.64 -0.98 22.62
CA ASP A 249 -20.53 -0.19 23.18
C ASP A 249 -19.33 -1.08 23.59
N VAL A 250 -19.60 -2.30 24.08
CA VAL A 250 -18.57 -3.27 24.43
C VAL A 250 -17.96 -3.94 23.19
N LEU A 251 -18.79 -4.39 22.25
CA LEU A 251 -18.33 -5.20 21.12
C LEU A 251 -17.78 -4.37 19.94
N SER A 252 -18.08 -3.06 19.89
CA SER A 252 -17.57 -2.15 18.85
C SER A 252 -16.14 -1.65 19.12
N ASP A 253 -15.72 -1.60 20.38
CA ASP A 253 -14.35 -1.23 20.75
C ASP A 253 -13.44 -2.48 20.81
N PRO A 254 -12.38 -2.57 19.99
CA PRO A 254 -11.47 -3.72 19.97
C PRO A 254 -10.86 -4.06 21.34
N ARG A 255 -10.62 -3.07 22.21
CA ARG A 255 -10.04 -3.26 23.54
C ARG A 255 -11.08 -3.82 24.51
N LYS A 256 -12.29 -3.26 24.51
CA LYS A 256 -13.39 -3.74 25.37
C LYS A 256 -13.83 -5.14 24.95
N LYS A 257 -13.94 -5.40 23.64
CA LYS A 257 -14.21 -6.72 23.08
C LYS A 257 -13.16 -7.75 23.52
N ALA A 258 -11.87 -7.43 23.43
CA ALA A 258 -10.81 -8.34 23.87
C ALA A 258 -10.86 -8.64 25.38
N THR A 259 -11.17 -7.65 26.22
CA THR A 259 -11.36 -7.86 27.67
C THR A 259 -12.61 -8.69 27.96
N TYR A 260 -13.71 -8.43 27.26
CA TYR A 260 -14.96 -9.18 27.36
C TYR A 260 -14.81 -10.65 26.93
N ASP A 261 -14.13 -10.89 25.82
CA ASP A 261 -13.90 -12.24 25.29
C ASP A 261 -13.03 -13.10 26.22
N LYS A 262 -12.11 -12.45 26.95
CA LYS A 262 -11.16 -13.13 27.85
C LYS A 262 -11.66 -13.28 29.29
N PHE A 263 -12.44 -12.32 29.80
CA PHE A 263 -12.81 -12.23 31.21
C PHE A 263 -14.31 -12.00 31.48
N GLY A 264 -15.14 -11.99 30.44
CA GLY A 264 -16.60 -11.80 30.54
C GLY A 264 -17.01 -10.43 31.10
N LYS A 265 -18.29 -10.32 31.52
CA LYS A 265 -18.85 -9.09 32.13
C LYS A 265 -18.13 -8.69 33.43
N GLU A 266 -17.58 -9.66 34.15
CA GLU A 266 -16.89 -9.44 35.43
C GLU A 266 -15.52 -8.78 35.24
N GLY A 267 -14.77 -9.14 34.18
CA GLY A 267 -13.51 -8.47 33.85
C GLY A 267 -13.66 -7.02 33.42
N LEU A 268 -14.78 -6.67 32.79
CA LEU A 268 -15.12 -5.29 32.45
C LEU A 268 -15.43 -4.46 33.71
N LYS A 269 -16.20 -5.00 34.67
CA LYS A 269 -16.62 -4.29 35.90
C LYS A 269 -15.55 -4.29 37.02
N GLY A 270 -14.80 -5.37 37.16
CA GLY A 270 -13.84 -5.59 38.25
C GLY A 270 -12.42 -5.07 37.97
N GLY A 271 -12.04 -4.94 36.69
CA GLY A 271 -10.64 -4.77 36.29
C GLY A 271 -9.85 -6.07 36.38
N ILE A 272 -8.66 -6.10 35.78
CA ILE A 272 -7.79 -7.29 35.74
C ILE A 272 -7.20 -7.56 37.15
N PRO A 273 -7.23 -8.81 37.68
CA PRO A 273 -6.64 -9.14 38.98
C PRO A 273 -5.14 -8.80 39.07
N PRO A 274 -4.63 -8.32 40.23
CA PRO A 274 -3.24 -7.86 40.38
C PRO A 274 -2.16 -8.93 40.10
N GLU A 275 -2.51 -10.22 40.12
CA GLU A 275 -1.59 -11.33 39.86
C GLU A 275 -1.11 -11.42 38.40
N PHE A 276 -1.72 -10.67 37.46
CA PHE A 276 -1.33 -10.63 36.05
C PHE A 276 -0.48 -9.39 35.65
N GLY A 277 0.06 -8.65 36.63
CA GLY A 277 1.27 -7.83 36.44
C GLY A 277 1.20 -6.67 35.44
N CYS A 278 0.08 -5.96 35.33
CA CYS A 278 -0.02 -4.75 34.50
C CYS A 278 -0.51 -3.54 35.31
N THR A 279 0.41 -2.71 35.80
CA THR A 279 0.10 -1.38 36.33
C THR A 279 0.14 -0.34 35.20
N GLY A 280 -1.03 0.02 34.67
CA GLY A 280 -1.18 1.01 33.60
C GLY A 280 -2.62 1.08 33.09
N ALA A 281 -2.88 1.87 32.03
CA ALA A 281 -4.19 2.22 31.45
C ALA A 281 -5.13 1.04 31.05
N TRP A 282 -4.71 -0.20 31.30
CA TRP A 282 -5.52 -1.43 31.25
C TRP A 282 -6.35 -1.67 32.54
N SER A 283 -6.15 -0.86 33.58
CA SER A 283 -6.85 -0.95 34.88
C SER A 283 -8.14 -0.12 34.97
N SER A 284 -8.51 0.60 33.91
CA SER A 284 -9.70 1.45 33.91
C SER A 284 -10.96 0.58 33.90
N LYS A 285 -11.66 0.56 35.03
CA LYS A 285 -12.97 -0.09 35.19
C LYS A 285 -13.93 0.43 34.12
N TYR A 286 -14.49 -0.45 33.32
CA TYR A 286 -15.53 -0.10 32.36
C TYR A 286 -16.83 0.19 33.13
N VAL A 287 -17.30 1.43 33.03
CA VAL A 287 -18.64 1.83 33.46
C VAL A 287 -19.40 2.25 32.21
N TYR A 288 -20.38 1.44 31.81
CA TYR A 288 -21.29 1.84 30.75
C TYR A 288 -21.94 3.17 31.12
N HIS A 289 -21.97 4.13 30.20
CA HIS A 289 -22.49 5.48 30.45
C HIS A 289 -24.00 5.51 30.73
N GLY A 290 -24.68 4.35 30.75
CA GLY A 290 -26.07 4.17 31.21
C GLY A 290 -27.14 4.76 30.28
N ASN A 291 -26.73 5.40 29.18
CA ASN A 291 -27.63 6.09 28.27
C ASN A 291 -27.58 5.47 26.86
N PRO A 292 -28.49 4.54 26.52
CA PRO A 292 -28.52 3.88 25.22
C PRO A 292 -28.84 4.83 24.05
N GLU A 293 -29.51 5.96 24.30
CA GLU A 293 -29.79 6.98 23.28
C GLU A 293 -28.52 7.68 22.81
N LYS A 294 -27.50 7.80 23.68
CA LYS A 294 -26.21 8.37 23.30
C LYS A 294 -25.47 7.46 22.31
N THR A 295 -25.39 6.16 22.60
CA THR A 295 -24.80 5.16 21.70
C THR A 295 -25.56 5.10 20.38
N PHE A 296 -26.88 5.23 20.42
CA PHE A 296 -27.74 5.28 19.25
C PHE A 296 -27.45 6.52 18.39
N ARG A 297 -27.39 7.72 19.00
CA ARG A 297 -27.11 8.99 18.30
C ARG A 297 -25.70 9.02 17.70
N GLU A 298 -24.71 8.48 18.40
CA GLU A 298 -23.34 8.37 17.91
C GLU A 298 -23.22 7.40 16.73
N PHE A 299 -24.03 6.33 16.74
CA PHE A 299 -24.09 5.36 15.64
C PHE A 299 -24.86 5.86 14.41
N PHE A 300 -25.97 6.59 14.60
CA PHE A 300 -26.84 7.07 13.52
C PHE A 300 -26.60 8.53 13.11
N GLY A 301 -25.74 9.27 13.83
CA GLY A 301 -25.38 10.65 13.50
C GLY A 301 -26.44 11.71 13.86
N GLY A 302 -27.46 11.37 14.67
CA GLY A 302 -28.54 12.28 15.08
C GLY A 302 -29.73 11.59 15.77
N ASP A 303 -30.70 12.38 16.22
CA ASP A 303 -31.90 11.91 16.96
C ASP A 303 -33.00 11.31 16.06
N ASN A 304 -32.86 11.41 14.74
CA ASN A 304 -33.88 10.98 13.80
C ASN A 304 -33.34 9.88 12.86
N PRO A 305 -33.53 8.59 13.18
CA PRO A 305 -32.96 7.46 12.44
C PRO A 305 -33.67 7.17 11.10
N PHE A 306 -34.58 8.05 10.68
CA PHE A 306 -35.44 7.91 9.50
C PHE A 306 -35.18 8.97 8.42
N ALA A 307 -34.13 9.81 8.55
CA ALA A 307 -33.75 10.73 7.48
C ALA A 307 -33.45 9.99 6.14
N ASP A 308 -33.03 8.73 6.22
CA ASP A 308 -32.81 7.84 5.07
C ASP A 308 -34.08 7.09 4.59
N PHE A 309 -35.23 7.25 5.26
CA PHE A 309 -36.46 6.48 4.96
C PHE A 309 -37.59 7.26 4.28
N PHE A 310 -37.46 8.58 4.10
CA PHE A 310 -38.48 9.39 3.41
C PHE A 310 -38.08 9.69 1.96
N THR A 311 -38.20 8.72 1.06
CA THR A 311 -38.57 9.03 -0.34
C THR A 311 -39.62 8.04 -0.87
N ASN A 312 -40.82 8.59 -1.14
CA ASN A 312 -41.99 8.04 -1.86
C ASN A 312 -42.68 6.81 -1.23
N ASP A 313 -43.87 6.91 -0.60
CA ASP A 313 -45.12 7.41 -1.19
C ASP A 313 -46.19 7.74 -0.11
N ALA A 314 -47.19 8.57 -0.46
CA ALA A 314 -48.45 8.89 0.25
C ALA A 314 -48.45 9.63 1.62
N ARG A 315 -48.51 10.97 1.52
CA ARG A 315 -49.30 11.93 2.33
C ARG A 315 -49.79 11.51 3.73
N LEU A 316 -49.09 11.93 4.78
CA LEU A 316 -49.73 12.41 6.02
C LEU A 316 -49.05 13.70 6.51
N GLN A 317 -49.93 14.64 6.77
CA GLN A 317 -49.77 16.05 7.09
C GLN A 317 -49.13 16.26 8.47
N PHE A 318 -47.83 16.57 8.54
CA PHE A 318 -47.26 17.26 9.71
C PHE A 318 -46.12 18.19 9.25
N GLY A 319 -46.33 19.49 9.48
CA GLY A 319 -45.61 20.57 8.84
C GLY A 319 -44.20 20.82 9.38
N GLY A 320 -43.37 21.35 8.48
CA GLY A 320 -42.21 22.18 8.80
C GLY A 320 -40.87 21.55 8.44
N LEU A 321 -40.35 21.84 7.23
CA LEU A 321 -39.08 22.53 6.96
C LEU A 321 -38.79 22.57 5.45
N LYS A 322 -38.06 23.60 5.03
CA LYS A 322 -38.04 24.21 3.67
C LYS A 322 -37.28 23.38 2.62
N PRO A 323 -37.62 23.52 1.32
CA PRO A 323 -36.91 22.86 0.22
C PRO A 323 -35.60 23.59 -0.12
N GLY A 324 -34.45 22.90 -0.01
CA GLY A 324 -33.17 23.46 -0.45
C GLY A 324 -31.90 22.76 0.03
N ASP A 325 -31.85 21.43 0.12
CA ASP A 325 -30.58 20.74 0.37
C ASP A 325 -29.75 20.69 -0.92
N VAL A 326 -28.82 21.65 -1.03
CA VAL A 326 -27.79 21.70 -2.06
C VAL A 326 -26.81 20.56 -1.80
N LYS A 327 -26.78 19.56 -2.68
CA LYS A 327 -25.77 18.49 -2.66
C LYS A 327 -24.37 19.13 -2.68
N THR A 328 -23.59 18.94 -1.63
CA THR A 328 -22.20 19.42 -1.52
C THR A 328 -21.23 18.47 -2.24
N GLN A 329 -20.25 19.04 -2.95
CA GLN A 329 -19.18 18.30 -3.62
C GLN A 329 -17.92 18.34 -2.75
N ASP A 330 -17.31 17.17 -2.52
CA ASP A 330 -16.06 17.04 -1.78
C ASP A 330 -14.90 17.74 -2.52
N PRO A 331 -13.86 18.23 -1.80
CA PRO A 331 -12.74 18.94 -2.41
C PRO A 331 -11.99 18.06 -3.44
N PRO A 332 -11.40 18.65 -4.50
CA PRO A 332 -10.72 17.89 -5.54
C PRO A 332 -9.55 17.07 -4.99
N MET A 333 -9.43 15.81 -5.42
CA MET A 333 -8.31 14.95 -5.06
C MET A 333 -7.15 15.18 -6.03
N GLU A 334 -6.05 15.74 -5.53
CA GLU A 334 -4.85 16.01 -6.33
C GLU A 334 -3.90 14.80 -6.38
N ARG A 335 -3.30 14.54 -7.55
CA ARG A 335 -2.36 13.45 -7.80
C ARG A 335 -1.22 13.95 -8.68
N ASP A 336 0.01 13.58 -8.38
CA ASP A 336 1.16 13.92 -9.24
C ASP A 336 1.24 12.99 -10.45
N LEU A 337 1.41 13.57 -11.65
CA LEU A 337 1.69 12.88 -12.90
C LEU A 337 3.14 13.17 -13.30
N HIS A 338 4.02 12.20 -13.04
CA HIS A 338 5.44 12.30 -13.38
C HIS A 338 5.66 12.04 -14.87
N LEU A 339 6.35 12.97 -15.54
CA LEU A 339 6.64 12.95 -16.97
C LEU A 339 8.11 13.30 -17.22
N THR A 340 8.73 12.60 -18.17
CA THR A 340 10.10 12.90 -18.62
C THR A 340 10.12 14.13 -19.55
N LEU A 341 11.31 14.67 -19.81
CA LEU A 341 11.45 15.73 -20.82
C LEU A 341 11.05 15.25 -22.21
N ASP A 342 11.36 14.00 -22.57
CA ASP A 342 10.94 13.41 -23.85
C ASP A 342 9.42 13.30 -23.99
N ASP A 343 8.73 12.90 -22.92
CA ASP A 343 7.26 12.85 -22.86
C ASP A 343 6.66 14.26 -23.08
N LEU A 344 7.26 15.27 -22.46
CA LEU A 344 6.83 16.66 -22.58
C LEU A 344 7.24 17.31 -23.91
N PHE A 345 8.27 16.79 -24.57
CA PHE A 345 8.77 17.30 -25.85
C PHE A 345 7.96 16.74 -27.02
N ASN A 346 7.74 15.42 -27.06
CA ASN A 346 7.03 14.76 -28.16
C ASN A 346 5.51 14.67 -27.93
N GLY A 347 5.07 14.80 -26.67
CA GLY A 347 3.71 14.44 -26.28
C GLY A 347 3.55 12.92 -26.17
N CYS A 348 2.64 12.47 -25.31
CA CYS A 348 2.37 11.05 -25.13
C CYS A 348 0.97 10.79 -24.56
N THR A 349 0.52 9.54 -24.57
CA THR A 349 -0.71 9.14 -23.91
C THR A 349 -0.38 8.32 -22.67
N LYS A 350 -0.67 8.87 -21.48
CA LYS A 350 -0.50 8.16 -20.20
C LYS A 350 -1.83 7.58 -19.76
N LYS A 351 -1.84 6.30 -19.38
CA LYS A 351 -3.01 5.62 -18.82
C LYS A 351 -2.78 5.44 -17.33
N VAL A 352 -3.59 6.10 -16.52
CA VAL A 352 -3.49 6.04 -15.06
C VAL A 352 -4.66 5.25 -14.51
N LYS A 353 -4.37 4.23 -13.71
CA LYS A 353 -5.39 3.45 -13.02
C LYS A 353 -5.75 4.13 -11.70
N ILE A 354 -7.01 4.45 -11.53
CA ILE A 354 -7.58 4.93 -10.26
C ILE A 354 -8.49 3.86 -9.68
N SER A 355 -8.59 3.81 -8.35
CA SER A 355 -9.59 3.02 -7.64
C SER A 355 -10.53 3.99 -6.96
N ARG A 356 -11.83 3.86 -7.23
CA ARG A 356 -12.88 4.72 -6.66
C ARG A 356 -13.97 3.86 -6.03
N ARG A 357 -14.57 4.36 -4.96
CA ARG A 357 -15.74 3.77 -4.32
C ARG A 357 -17.00 4.13 -5.13
N VAL A 358 -17.77 3.13 -5.56
CA VAL A 358 -19.00 3.30 -6.36
C VAL A 358 -20.15 2.63 -5.62
N ILE A 359 -21.30 3.27 -5.54
CA ILE A 359 -22.52 2.69 -4.95
C ILE A 359 -23.06 1.62 -5.89
N ASN A 360 -23.42 0.47 -5.35
CA ASN A 360 -24.00 -0.63 -6.11
C ASN A 360 -25.48 -0.36 -6.42
N GLU A 361 -26.07 -1.16 -7.30
CA GLU A 361 -27.47 -1.02 -7.75
C GLU A 361 -28.50 -1.11 -6.62
N ASP A 362 -28.09 -1.66 -5.47
CA ASP A 362 -28.89 -1.74 -4.25
C ASP A 362 -29.04 -0.41 -3.49
N GLY A 363 -28.33 0.65 -3.92
CA GLY A 363 -28.35 1.98 -3.30
C GLY A 363 -27.78 2.05 -1.88
N CYS A 364 -27.39 0.91 -1.31
CA CYS A 364 -27.08 0.74 0.11
C CYS A 364 -25.62 0.30 0.35
N THR A 365 -24.98 -0.36 -0.61
CA THR A 365 -23.60 -0.85 -0.48
C THR A 365 -22.67 -0.14 -1.47
N SER A 366 -21.40 -0.02 -1.09
CA SER A 366 -20.37 0.60 -1.92
C SER A 366 -19.25 -0.40 -2.24
N SER A 367 -18.87 -0.53 -3.50
CA SER A 367 -17.74 -1.37 -3.97
C SER A 367 -16.58 -0.51 -4.47
N ILE A 368 -15.35 -0.97 -4.27
CA ILE A 368 -14.16 -0.34 -4.89
C ILE A 368 -14.07 -0.84 -6.32
N ARG A 369 -14.12 0.07 -7.29
CA ARG A 369 -13.97 -0.22 -8.73
C ARG A 369 -12.75 0.48 -9.28
N ASP A 370 -12.01 -0.24 -10.11
CA ASP A 370 -10.87 0.31 -10.82
C ASP A 370 -11.33 0.93 -12.15
N LYS A 371 -10.81 2.12 -12.47
CA LYS A 371 -11.03 2.80 -13.74
C LYS A 371 -9.72 3.31 -14.29
N ILE A 372 -9.53 3.20 -15.61
CA ILE A 372 -8.35 3.73 -16.28
C ILE A 372 -8.70 5.08 -16.87
N LEU A 373 -8.04 6.12 -16.39
CA LEU A 373 -8.10 7.47 -16.95
C LEU A 373 -6.99 7.62 -17.99
N THR A 374 -7.34 8.14 -19.16
CA THR A 374 -6.39 8.35 -20.26
C THR A 374 -6.08 9.84 -20.36
N ILE A 375 -4.81 10.19 -20.20
CA ILE A 375 -4.30 11.56 -20.25
C ILE A 375 -3.49 11.72 -21.52
N ALA A 376 -3.97 12.55 -22.45
CA ALA A 376 -3.23 12.95 -23.64
C ALA A 376 -2.34 14.14 -23.31
N VAL A 377 -1.07 13.87 -23.00
CA VAL A 377 -0.04 14.86 -22.74
C VAL A 377 0.31 15.55 -24.05
N LYS A 378 0.08 16.86 -24.12
CA LYS A 378 0.44 17.64 -25.30
C LYS A 378 1.90 18.11 -25.22
N PRO A 379 2.59 18.20 -26.36
CA PRO A 379 3.92 18.78 -26.43
C PRO A 379 3.96 20.17 -25.80
N GLY A 380 5.02 20.45 -25.06
CA GLY A 380 5.30 21.76 -24.47
C GLY A 380 4.58 22.02 -23.14
N TRP A 381 3.81 21.09 -22.59
CA TRP A 381 3.21 21.24 -21.25
C TRP A 381 4.25 21.64 -20.21
N LYS A 382 3.87 22.58 -19.33
CA LYS A 382 4.73 23.12 -18.27
C LYS A 382 4.47 22.38 -16.96
N GLU A 383 5.45 22.38 -16.07
CA GLU A 383 5.25 21.90 -14.70
C GLU A 383 4.09 22.64 -14.03
N GLY A 384 3.27 21.92 -13.25
CA GLY A 384 2.10 22.47 -12.60
C GLY A 384 0.84 22.51 -13.48
N THR A 385 0.90 22.08 -14.74
CA THR A 385 -0.30 21.93 -15.58
C THR A 385 -1.29 20.97 -14.91
N ARG A 386 -2.55 21.40 -14.73
CA ARG A 386 -3.61 20.65 -14.04
C ARG A 386 -4.55 20.01 -15.05
N ILE A 387 -4.79 18.70 -14.92
CA ILE A 387 -5.73 17.93 -15.73
C ILE A 387 -6.86 17.47 -14.84
N ILE A 388 -8.07 17.97 -15.09
CA ILE A 388 -9.24 17.72 -14.26
C ILE A 388 -10.09 16.62 -14.88
N PHE A 389 -10.37 15.58 -14.10
CA PHE A 389 -11.34 14.55 -14.40
C PHE A 389 -12.56 14.72 -13.49
N PRO A 390 -13.65 15.30 -14.01
CA PRO A 390 -14.78 15.70 -13.19
C PRO A 390 -15.49 14.47 -12.62
N LYS A 391 -15.83 14.51 -11.33
CA LYS A 391 -16.64 13.49 -10.65
C LYS A 391 -16.09 12.06 -10.75
N GLU A 392 -14.76 11.91 -10.79
CA GLU A 392 -14.08 10.61 -10.83
C GLU A 392 -13.65 10.10 -9.44
N GLY A 393 -13.89 10.86 -8.37
CA GLY A 393 -13.63 10.49 -6.98
C GLY A 393 -14.61 9.47 -6.40
N ASP A 394 -14.61 9.34 -5.07
CA ASP A 394 -15.49 8.42 -4.35
C ASP A 394 -16.95 8.91 -4.39
N GLN A 395 -17.88 7.97 -4.65
CA GLN A 395 -19.31 8.26 -4.72
C GLN A 395 -19.99 7.91 -3.38
N GLY A 396 -20.69 8.90 -2.81
CA GLY A 396 -21.51 8.75 -1.61
C GLY A 396 -23.01 8.97 -1.88
N PRO A 397 -23.91 8.48 -1.02
CA PRO A 397 -25.36 8.48 -1.27
C PRO A 397 -25.94 9.91 -1.41
N ASN A 398 -25.37 10.89 -0.71
CA ASN A 398 -25.75 12.30 -0.78
C ASN A 398 -24.59 13.25 -1.15
N SER A 399 -23.47 12.73 -1.67
CA SER A 399 -22.29 13.52 -2.07
C SER A 399 -22.06 13.42 -3.58
N ILE A 400 -21.78 14.56 -4.23
CA ILE A 400 -21.31 14.58 -5.62
C ILE A 400 -19.84 14.12 -5.60
N PRO A 401 -19.44 13.11 -6.39
CA PRO A 401 -18.06 12.64 -6.39
C PRO A 401 -17.07 13.79 -6.62
N ALA A 402 -15.96 13.78 -5.87
CA ALA A 402 -14.90 14.76 -6.04
C ALA A 402 -14.28 14.69 -7.44
N ASP A 403 -13.71 15.81 -7.89
CA ASP A 403 -12.91 15.83 -9.11
C ASP A 403 -11.53 15.25 -8.82
N ILE A 404 -10.97 14.52 -9.78
CA ILE A 404 -9.56 14.08 -9.70
C ILE A 404 -8.72 15.03 -10.54
N VAL A 405 -7.73 15.65 -9.91
CA VAL A 405 -6.84 16.60 -10.58
C VAL A 405 -5.44 16.01 -10.65
N PHE A 406 -4.95 15.74 -11.85
CA PHE A 406 -3.55 15.39 -12.06
C PHE A 406 -2.72 16.64 -12.26
N ILE A 407 -1.62 16.76 -11.51
CA ILE A 407 -0.66 17.86 -11.60
C ILE A 407 0.60 17.33 -12.27
N VAL A 408 0.99 17.94 -13.38
CA VAL A 408 2.21 17.56 -14.10
C VAL A 408 3.44 17.87 -13.24
N ARG A 409 4.25 16.84 -13.00
CA ARG A 409 5.58 16.90 -12.37
C ARG A 409 6.64 16.46 -13.37
N GLN A 410 7.70 17.24 -13.49
CA GLN A 410 8.79 16.92 -14.40
C GLN A 410 9.85 16.09 -13.69
N GLU A 411 10.27 15.00 -14.31
CA GLU A 411 11.40 14.20 -13.83
C GLU A 411 12.74 14.86 -14.15
N SER A 412 13.75 14.60 -13.33
CA SER A 412 15.12 15.05 -13.59
C SER A 412 15.69 14.34 -14.82
N HIS A 413 16.24 15.09 -15.76
CA HIS A 413 16.89 14.53 -16.96
C HIS A 413 18.42 14.55 -16.79
N PRO A 414 19.16 13.52 -17.24
CA PRO A 414 20.61 13.40 -17.02
C PRO A 414 21.44 14.51 -17.68
N LEU A 415 20.98 15.03 -18.82
CA LEU A 415 21.74 15.98 -19.64
C LEU A 415 21.18 17.40 -19.64
N PHE A 416 19.88 17.55 -19.39
CA PHE A 416 19.15 18.79 -19.66
C PHE A 416 18.41 19.22 -18.41
N VAL A 417 18.44 20.52 -18.14
CA VAL A 417 17.60 21.15 -17.12
C VAL A 417 16.66 22.11 -17.82
N ARG A 418 15.36 21.86 -17.77
CA ARG A 418 14.37 22.75 -18.39
C ARG A 418 14.14 23.98 -17.53
N GLN A 419 14.13 25.15 -18.17
CA GLN A 419 13.73 26.42 -17.57
C GLN A 419 12.67 27.07 -18.48
N GLY A 420 11.39 26.91 -18.13
CA GLY A 420 10.29 27.40 -18.96
C GLY A 420 10.23 26.64 -20.30
N SER A 421 10.56 27.31 -21.40
CA SER A 421 10.66 26.68 -22.73
C SER A 421 12.12 26.40 -23.14
N ASP A 422 13.09 26.88 -22.36
CA ASP A 422 14.50 26.72 -22.67
C ASP A 422 15.07 25.46 -22.01
N LEU A 423 16.11 24.90 -22.62
CA LEU A 423 16.85 23.76 -22.10
C LEU A 423 18.27 24.22 -21.75
N ILE A 424 18.71 23.92 -20.54
CA ILE A 424 20.07 24.18 -20.08
C ILE A 424 20.87 22.90 -20.21
N TYR A 425 22.01 22.97 -20.91
CA TYR A 425 22.97 21.88 -21.06
C TYR A 425 24.28 22.28 -20.39
N LYS A 426 24.74 21.48 -19.42
CA LYS A 426 25.96 21.76 -18.65
C LYS A 426 27.12 20.97 -19.20
N VAL A 427 28.20 21.65 -19.59
CA VAL A 427 29.40 21.02 -20.13
C VAL A 427 30.59 21.33 -19.23
N GLN A 428 31.33 20.30 -18.86
CA GLN A 428 32.62 20.49 -18.22
C GLN A 428 33.71 20.63 -19.27
N ILE A 429 34.51 21.70 -19.15
CA ILE A 429 35.59 22.02 -20.09
C ILE A 429 36.88 22.32 -19.33
N THR A 430 38.02 22.11 -19.98
CA THR A 430 39.31 22.49 -19.40
C THR A 430 39.59 23.98 -19.62
N LEU A 431 40.42 24.57 -18.77
CA LEU A 431 40.90 25.95 -18.97
C LEU A 431 41.51 26.17 -20.37
N LYS A 432 42.21 25.17 -20.92
CA LYS A 432 42.76 25.24 -22.29
C LYS A 432 41.64 25.43 -23.31
N MET A 433 40.59 24.60 -23.26
CA MET A 433 39.46 24.70 -24.18
C MET A 433 38.73 26.04 -24.04
N ALA A 434 38.56 26.52 -22.80
CA ALA A 434 37.93 27.80 -22.52
C ALA A 434 38.66 29.00 -23.16
N LEU A 435 40.00 28.94 -23.28
CA LEU A 435 40.83 30.03 -23.82
C LEU A 435 41.16 29.88 -25.32
N THR A 436 41.14 28.66 -25.87
CA THR A 436 41.62 28.38 -27.24
C THR A 436 40.51 28.01 -28.22
N GLY A 437 39.28 27.87 -27.75
CA GLY A 437 38.13 27.45 -28.55
C GLY A 437 38.02 25.94 -28.70
N PHE A 438 36.80 25.47 -28.95
CA PHE A 438 36.44 24.05 -29.08
C PHE A 438 35.05 23.93 -29.72
N SER A 439 34.58 22.70 -29.97
CA SER A 439 33.20 22.44 -30.37
C SER A 439 32.53 21.51 -29.36
N VAL A 440 31.24 21.73 -29.13
CA VAL A 440 30.40 20.89 -28.27
C VAL A 440 29.40 20.13 -29.12
N ASP A 441 29.40 18.81 -29.00
CA ASP A 441 28.39 17.97 -29.62
C ASP A 441 27.26 17.70 -28.62
N VAL A 442 26.04 18.10 -28.99
CA VAL A 442 24.84 17.93 -28.16
C VAL A 442 23.83 17.08 -28.90
N GLN A 443 23.43 15.96 -28.30
CA GLN A 443 22.29 15.18 -28.77
C GLN A 443 21.00 15.77 -28.23
N THR A 444 20.16 16.34 -29.10
CA THR A 444 18.88 16.95 -28.73
C THR A 444 17.81 15.91 -28.40
N LEU A 445 16.70 16.35 -27.79
CA LEU A 445 15.56 15.48 -27.42
C LEU A 445 14.84 14.84 -28.64
N ASP A 446 15.01 15.41 -29.84
CA ASP A 446 14.53 14.80 -31.09
C ASP A 446 15.55 13.83 -31.73
N GLY A 447 16.65 13.53 -31.03
CA GLY A 447 17.67 12.58 -31.46
C GLY A 447 18.70 13.12 -32.45
N ARG A 448 18.62 14.40 -32.84
CA ARG A 448 19.61 15.03 -33.74
C ARG A 448 20.89 15.35 -32.97
N LEU A 449 22.04 15.24 -33.65
CA LEU A 449 23.33 15.69 -33.12
C LEU A 449 23.63 17.08 -33.67
N ILE A 450 23.82 18.06 -32.77
CA ILE A 450 24.19 19.43 -33.12
C ILE A 450 25.61 19.70 -32.62
N THR A 451 26.50 20.05 -33.54
CA THR A 451 27.86 20.51 -33.22
C THR A 451 27.88 22.03 -33.11
N ILE A 452 28.23 22.53 -31.93
CA ILE A 452 28.21 23.96 -31.59
C ILE A 452 29.65 24.46 -31.46
N PRO A 453 30.17 25.25 -32.42
CA PRO A 453 31.50 25.83 -32.31
C PRO A 453 31.53 26.97 -31.29
N ILE A 454 32.51 26.95 -30.40
CA ILE A 454 32.79 27.96 -29.39
C ILE A 454 34.16 28.54 -29.71
N ASN A 455 34.16 29.71 -30.34
CA ASN A 455 35.38 30.43 -30.73
C ASN A 455 35.75 31.54 -29.74
N ASP A 456 34.77 32.02 -28.97
CA ASP A 456 34.96 33.07 -27.97
C ASP A 456 35.56 32.51 -26.68
N ILE A 457 36.22 33.38 -25.90
CA ILE A 457 36.76 33.02 -24.59
C ILE A 457 35.61 32.73 -23.63
N VAL A 458 35.61 31.52 -23.07
CA VAL A 458 34.60 31.10 -22.09
C VAL A 458 35.02 31.50 -20.69
N HIS A 459 34.30 32.46 -20.10
CA HIS A 459 34.41 32.83 -18.69
C HIS A 459 33.24 32.24 -17.88
N PRO A 460 33.28 32.20 -16.53
CA PRO A 460 32.27 31.51 -15.71
C PRO A 460 30.81 31.97 -15.89
N SER A 461 30.58 33.19 -16.38
CA SER A 461 29.24 33.73 -16.69
C SER A 461 28.88 33.67 -18.18
N TYR A 462 29.79 33.18 -19.02
CA TYR A 462 29.55 33.02 -20.44
C TYR A 462 28.60 31.84 -20.69
N ASN A 463 27.57 32.08 -21.49
CA ASN A 463 26.64 31.05 -21.94
C ASN A 463 26.49 31.14 -23.46
N LYS A 464 26.45 29.99 -24.12
CA LYS A 464 26.15 29.93 -25.56
C LYS A 464 24.68 29.63 -25.76
N VAL A 465 23.97 30.48 -26.49
CA VAL A 465 22.56 30.27 -26.84
C VAL A 465 22.46 29.73 -28.26
N VAL A 466 21.74 28.62 -28.42
CA VAL A 466 21.35 28.06 -29.71
C VAL A 466 19.84 28.19 -29.84
N THR A 467 19.42 29.05 -30.77
CA THR A 467 18.00 29.40 -30.93
C THR A 467 17.19 28.25 -31.52
N GLY A 468 15.97 28.06 -31.02
CA GLY A 468 15.03 27.04 -31.55
C GLY A 468 15.38 25.58 -31.21
N ALA A 469 16.36 25.34 -30.34
CA ALA A 469 16.79 24.01 -29.91
C ALA A 469 16.28 23.59 -28.51
N GLY A 470 15.35 24.35 -27.93
CA GLY A 470 14.70 24.06 -26.65
C GLY A 470 13.38 23.28 -26.77
N MET A 471 12.50 23.42 -25.77
CA MET A 471 11.19 22.78 -25.72
C MET A 471 10.19 23.46 -26.67
N PRO A 472 9.22 22.71 -27.23
CA PRO A 472 8.12 23.30 -28.00
C PRO A 472 7.25 24.21 -27.15
N LEU A 473 6.75 25.30 -27.74
CA LEU A 473 5.86 26.25 -27.07
C LEU A 473 4.42 25.73 -27.10
N SER A 474 3.74 25.70 -25.94
CA SER A 474 2.35 25.16 -25.87
C SER A 474 1.33 25.94 -26.70
N GLN A 475 1.61 27.22 -27.01
CA GLN A 475 0.73 28.08 -27.81
C GLN A 475 0.93 27.86 -29.32
N ASP A 476 2.16 27.58 -29.74
CA ASP A 476 2.54 27.39 -31.13
C ASP A 476 3.64 26.32 -31.21
N LEU A 477 3.24 25.12 -31.65
CA LEU A 477 4.13 23.96 -31.73
C LEU A 477 5.19 24.08 -32.84
N SER A 478 5.04 25.04 -33.76
CA SER A 478 6.05 25.32 -34.80
C SER A 478 7.27 26.04 -34.22
N GLN A 479 7.11 26.69 -33.07
CA GLN A 479 8.18 27.42 -32.39
C GLN A 479 8.71 26.63 -31.20
N ARG A 480 10.00 26.83 -30.93
CA ARG A 480 10.72 26.19 -29.83
C ARG A 480 11.49 27.24 -29.04
N GLY A 481 11.68 26.98 -27.75
CA GLY A 481 12.62 27.75 -26.93
C GLY A 481 14.06 27.51 -27.35
N ASN A 482 14.99 27.96 -26.53
CA ASN A 482 16.41 27.93 -26.82
C ASN A 482 17.13 26.81 -26.06
N LEU A 483 18.25 26.37 -26.60
CA LEU A 483 19.24 25.58 -25.87
C LEU A 483 20.32 26.53 -25.34
N ILE A 484 20.52 26.54 -24.04
CA ILE A 484 21.51 27.36 -23.34
C ILE A 484 22.61 26.43 -22.85
N VAL A 485 23.79 26.52 -23.47
CA VAL A 485 24.98 25.79 -23.05
C VAL A 485 25.71 26.61 -22.01
N THR A 486 25.86 26.03 -20.82
CA THR A 486 26.59 26.61 -19.69
C THR A 486 27.84 25.78 -19.42
N PHE A 487 28.92 26.42 -18.99
CA PHE A 487 30.23 25.81 -18.90
C PHE A 487 30.75 25.78 -17.48
N ASP A 488 31.25 24.62 -17.05
CA ASP A 488 32.00 24.45 -15.81
C ASP A 488 33.49 24.28 -16.14
N ILE A 489 34.31 25.25 -15.72
CA ILE A 489 35.71 25.36 -16.15
C ILE A 489 36.60 24.66 -15.12
N VAL A 490 37.18 23.54 -15.53
CA VAL A 490 38.11 22.77 -14.70
C VAL A 490 39.53 23.30 -14.88
N PHE A 491 40.09 23.82 -13.79
CA PHE A 491 41.47 24.29 -13.73
C PHE A 491 42.46 23.14 -13.54
N PRO A 492 43.65 23.19 -14.17
CA PRO A 492 44.69 22.20 -13.96
C PRO A 492 45.23 22.26 -12.52
N LYS A 493 45.39 21.11 -11.86
CA LYS A 493 45.89 21.02 -10.47
C LYS A 493 47.37 21.43 -10.33
N LYS A 494 48.16 21.23 -11.39
CA LYS A 494 49.60 21.54 -11.44
C LYS A 494 49.97 22.00 -12.85
N LEU A 495 50.99 22.84 -12.95
CA LEU A 495 51.58 23.32 -14.21
C LEU A 495 53.11 23.29 -14.09
N SER A 496 53.81 22.93 -15.16
CA SER A 496 55.27 22.97 -15.21
C SER A 496 55.78 24.42 -15.20
N ALA A 497 57.04 24.63 -14.82
CA ALA A 497 57.65 25.97 -14.84
C ALA A 497 57.64 26.60 -16.24
N GLU A 498 57.91 25.79 -17.27
CA GLU A 498 57.85 26.21 -18.67
C GLU A 498 56.44 26.63 -19.09
N SER A 499 55.41 25.83 -18.81
CA SER A 499 54.03 26.20 -19.13
C SER A 499 53.58 27.46 -18.41
N LYS A 500 54.00 27.66 -17.15
CA LYS A 500 53.72 28.91 -16.41
C LYS A 500 54.38 30.12 -17.08
N HIS A 501 55.63 29.98 -17.55
CA HIS A 501 56.33 31.04 -18.25
C HIS A 501 55.62 31.41 -19.56
N LEU A 502 55.22 30.41 -20.36
CA LEU A 502 54.48 30.63 -21.61
C LEU A 502 53.12 31.31 -21.36
N ILE A 503 52.36 30.86 -20.35
CA ILE A 503 51.07 31.47 -20.01
C ILE A 503 51.25 32.93 -19.55
N LYS A 504 52.28 33.23 -18.76
CA LYS A 504 52.59 34.59 -18.30
C LYS A 504 52.87 35.56 -19.45
N HIS A 505 53.48 35.07 -20.54
CA HIS A 505 53.72 35.87 -21.74
C HIS A 505 52.48 35.98 -22.65
N ALA A 506 51.62 34.96 -22.65
CA ALA A 506 50.46 34.89 -23.52
C ALA A 506 49.23 35.65 -22.99
N LEU A 507 49.03 35.72 -21.67
CA LEU A 507 47.89 36.40 -21.06
C LEU A 507 48.21 37.88 -20.80
N PRO A 508 47.28 38.80 -21.10
CA PRO A 508 47.44 40.22 -20.78
C PRO A 508 47.50 40.45 -19.27
N SER A 509 48.17 41.53 -18.87
CA SER A 509 48.41 41.92 -17.47
C SER A 509 47.15 42.41 -16.76
#